data_AF-A0A5C3KF31-F1
#
_entry.id   AF-A0A5C3KF31-F1
#
_cell.length_a   1.000
_cell.length_b   1.000
_cell.length_c   1.000
_cell.angle_alpha   90.00
_cell.angle_beta   90.00
_cell.angle_gamma   90.00
#
_symmetry.space_group_name_H-M   'P 1'
#
loop_
_entity.id
_entity.type
_entity.pdbx_description
1 polymer ?
#
loop_
_entity_poly.entity_id
_entity_poly.type
_entity_poly.pdbx_seq_one_letter_code
_entity_poly.pdbx_strand_id
1 'polypeptide(L)'
;MILMSVADNLVLNYDTEIPVYDACGVRKFDISAVSLSDIDSSLKRWKGKVPVDSVVVVGYTISVFMSRGGHWTLGCNIQWAIVLLAPSS
;
A
#
# COMPACT_ATOMS: atom_id res chain seq x y z
N MET A 1 2.65 11.14 -29.08
CA MET A 1 3.31 11.06 -27.76
C MET A 1 2.36 11.68 -26.75
N ILE A 2 1.53 10.87 -26.10
CA ILE A 2 0.57 11.34 -25.10
C ILE A 2 1.32 11.39 -23.78
N LEU A 3 1.43 12.57 -23.15
CA LEU A 3 1.91 12.66 -21.77
C LEU A 3 0.91 11.93 -20.88
N MET A 4 1.26 10.73 -20.40
CA MET A 4 0.57 10.13 -19.26
C MET A 4 0.78 11.08 -18.07
N SER A 5 -0.32 11.46 -17.41
CA SER A 5 -0.23 12.33 -16.25
C SER A 5 0.37 11.54 -15.09
N VAL A 6 1.12 12.19 -14.20
CA VAL A 6 1.66 11.56 -12.98
C VAL A 6 0.53 10.92 -12.14
N ALA A 7 -0.71 11.41 -12.27
CA ALA A 7 -1.89 10.86 -11.62
C ALA A 7 -2.26 9.45 -12.15
N ASP A 8 -2.01 9.16 -13.43
CA ASP A 8 -2.30 7.85 -14.03
C ASP A 8 -1.36 6.75 -13.51
N ASN A 9 -0.20 7.11 -12.94
CA ASN A 9 0.72 6.18 -12.28
C ASN A 9 0.35 5.88 -10.82
N LEU A 10 -0.61 6.60 -10.23
CA LEU A 10 -1.00 6.44 -8.82
C LEU A 10 -2.27 5.59 -8.65
N VAL A 11 -2.93 5.26 -9.76
CA VAL A 11 -4.11 4.40 -9.79
C VAL A 11 -3.65 2.99 -10.14
N LEU A 12 -3.63 2.11 -9.14
CA LEU A 12 -3.40 0.70 -9.37
C LEU A 12 -4.55 0.15 -10.21
N ASN A 13 -4.22 -0.73 -11.15
CA ASN A 13 -5.24 -1.45 -11.92
C ASN A 13 -6.07 -2.29 -10.94
N TYR A 14 -7.35 -2.50 -11.21
CA TYR A 14 -8.26 -3.17 -10.25
C TYR A 14 -7.75 -4.58 -9.85
N ASP A 15 -7.06 -5.26 -10.77
CA ASP A 15 -6.47 -6.58 -10.56
C ASP A 15 -5.00 -6.54 -10.11
N THR A 16 -4.45 -5.37 -9.79
CA THR A 16 -3.05 -5.27 -9.37
C THR A 16 -2.89 -5.85 -7.97
N GLU A 17 -1.95 -6.80 -7.84
CA GLU A 17 -1.57 -7.35 -6.54
C GLU A 17 -0.97 -6.25 -5.67
N ILE A 18 -1.61 -5.99 -4.53
CA ILE A 18 -1.11 -5.00 -3.56
C ILE A 18 0.14 -5.57 -2.89
N PRO A 19 1.27 -4.85 -2.94
CA PRO A 19 2.46 -5.35 -2.32
C PRO A 19 2.36 -5.46 -0.78
N VAL A 20 2.63 -6.65 -0.21
CA VAL A 20 2.72 -6.88 1.24
C VAL A 20 4.14 -7.20 1.69
N TYR A 21 4.61 -6.53 2.73
CA TYR A 21 5.97 -6.63 3.27
C TYR A 21 6.00 -7.17 4.69
N ASP A 22 7.07 -7.86 5.04
CA ASP A 22 7.34 -8.40 6.36
C ASP A 22 8.35 -7.53 7.10
N ALA A 23 7.88 -6.83 8.15
CA ALA A 23 8.72 -6.12 9.09
C ALA A 23 8.71 -6.76 10.49
N CYS A 24 8.21 -8.00 10.63
CA CYS A 24 8.23 -8.72 11.88
C CYS A 24 9.67 -8.91 12.37
N GLY A 25 9.96 -8.44 13.59
CA GLY A 25 11.30 -8.49 14.17
C GLY A 25 12.25 -7.36 13.76
N VAL A 26 11.83 -6.42 12.90
CA VAL A 26 12.62 -5.22 12.57
C VAL A 26 12.53 -4.22 13.73
N ARG A 27 13.65 -4.02 14.45
CA ARG A 27 13.67 -3.23 15.71
C ARG A 27 13.64 -1.71 15.54
N LYS A 28 13.95 -1.19 14.35
CA LYS A 28 14.00 0.24 14.04
C LYS A 28 13.42 0.48 12.64
N PHE A 29 12.13 0.20 12.49
CA PHE A 29 11.43 0.54 11.27
C PHE A 29 11.11 2.04 11.26
N ASP A 30 11.88 2.81 10.49
CA ASP A 30 11.64 4.22 10.28
C ASP A 30 10.78 4.43 9.04
N ILE A 31 9.49 4.69 9.26
CA ILE A 31 8.54 4.91 8.17
C ILE A 31 8.84 6.19 7.37
N SER A 32 9.55 7.15 7.95
CA SER A 32 9.93 8.39 7.25
C SER A 32 11.06 8.18 6.24
N ALA A 33 11.84 7.11 6.40
CA ALA A 33 12.87 6.68 5.47
C ALA A 33 12.33 5.74 4.37
N VAL A 34 11.06 5.33 4.45
CA VAL A 34 10.43 4.45 3.46
C VAL A 34 9.96 5.27 2.27
N SER A 35 10.80 5.29 1.24
CA SER A 35 10.40 5.70 -0.10
C SER A 35 9.55 4.60 -0.74
N LEU A 36 8.40 4.97 -1.31
CA LEU A 36 7.53 4.09 -2.10
C LEU A 36 8.30 3.34 -3.19
N SER A 37 9.33 3.99 -3.75
CA SER A 37 10.18 3.46 -4.81
C SER A 37 11.15 2.37 -4.32
N ASP A 38 11.50 2.38 -3.03
CA ASP A 38 12.65 1.65 -2.50
C ASP A 38 12.29 0.61 -1.42
N ILE A 39 11.00 0.50 -1.08
CA ILE A 39 10.52 -0.41 -0.03
C ILE A 39 10.89 -1.89 -0.30
N ASP A 40 10.90 -2.30 -1.57
CA ASP A 40 11.33 -3.66 -2.01
C ASP A 40 12.78 -3.97 -1.66
N SER A 41 13.65 -2.94 -1.54
CA SER A 41 15.05 -3.11 -1.16
C SER A 41 15.24 -3.19 0.36
N SER A 42 14.26 -2.70 1.13
CA SER A 42 14.35 -2.56 2.59
C SER A 42 13.66 -3.68 3.34
N LEU A 43 12.54 -4.20 2.82
CA LEU A 43 11.76 -5.25 3.46
C LEU A 43 11.53 -6.43 2.52
N LYS A 44 11.51 -7.63 3.09
CA LYS A 44 11.13 -8.83 2.35
C LYS A 44 9.63 -8.83 2.09
N ARG A 45 9.24 -9.48 0.99
CA ARG A 45 7.83 -9.75 0.67
C ARG A 45 7.24 -10.72 1.68
N TRP A 46 6.05 -10.42 2.21
CA TRP A 46 5.27 -11.37 2.98
C TRP A 46 4.85 -12.53 2.08
N LYS A 47 4.92 -13.77 2.59
CA LYS A 47 4.55 -14.96 1.82
C LYS A 47 3.22 -15.52 2.32
N GLY A 48 2.30 -15.74 1.39
CA GLY A 48 0.98 -16.30 1.69
C GLY A 48 0.03 -15.27 2.30
N LYS A 49 -1.00 -15.77 2.97
CA LYS A 49 -2.05 -14.92 3.56
C LYS A 49 -1.53 -14.26 4.84
N VAL A 50 -1.80 -12.97 5.01
CA VAL A 50 -1.59 -12.28 6.30
C VAL A 50 -2.58 -12.87 7.31
N PRO A 51 -2.11 -13.40 8.47
CA PRO A 51 -2.99 -13.94 9.49
C PRO A 51 -4.02 -12.92 9.99
N VAL A 52 -5.19 -13.41 10.38
CA VAL A 52 -6.17 -12.60 11.10
C VAL A 52 -5.54 -12.11 12.41
N ASP A 53 -5.93 -10.91 12.87
CA ASP A 53 -5.40 -10.23 14.05
C ASP A 53 -3.93 -9.78 13.96
N SER A 54 -3.38 -9.70 12.74
CA SER A 54 -2.08 -9.05 12.51
C SER A 54 -2.16 -7.53 12.66
N VAL A 55 -1.09 -6.91 13.16
CA VAL A 55 -0.90 -5.46 13.15
C VAL A 55 -0.17 -5.07 11.87
N VAL A 56 -0.83 -4.26 11.04
CA VAL A 56 -0.32 -3.83 9.73
C VAL A 56 -0.32 -2.31 9.60
N VAL A 57 0.63 -1.79 8.82
CA VAL A 57 0.62 -0.41 8.33
C VAL A 57 0.28 -0.43 6.85
N VAL A 58 -0.63 0.42 6.43
CA VAL A 58 -1.09 0.48 5.04
C VAL A 58 -0.76 1.86 4.46
N GLY A 59 0.01 1.87 3.38
CA GLY A 59 0.22 3.07 2.57
C GLY A 59 -0.89 3.17 1.54
N TYR A 60 -1.59 4.31 1.50
CA TYR A 60 -2.66 4.54 0.55
C TYR A 60 -2.66 5.99 0.06
N THR A 61 -3.18 6.19 -1.14
CA THR A 61 -3.49 7.52 -1.66
C THR A 61 -4.99 7.74 -1.63
N ILE A 62 -5.38 9.01 -1.50
CA ILE A 62 -6.77 9.44 -1.50
C ILE A 62 -7.00 10.30 -2.72
N SER A 63 -8.10 10.03 -3.43
CA SER A 63 -8.62 10.89 -4.48
C SER A 63 -10.03 11.33 -4.12
N VAL A 64 -10.32 12.63 -4.18
CA VAL A 64 -11.69 13.15 -4.06
C VAL A 64 -12.15 13.56 -5.45
N PHE A 65 -13.29 13.03 -5.89
CA PHE A 65 -13.84 13.35 -7.21
C PHE A 65 -15.37 13.41 -7.18
N MET A 66 -15.95 14.14 -8.13
CA MET A 66 -17.40 14.15 -8.31
C MET A 66 -17.83 12.90 -9.07
N SER A 67 -18.65 12.04 -8.47
CA SER A 67 -19.19 10.86 -9.15
C SER A 67 -20.22 11.26 -10.21
N ARG A 68 -20.51 10.33 -11.15
CA ARG A 68 -21.55 10.54 -12.18
C ARG A 68 -22.94 10.80 -11.60
N GLY A 69 -23.20 10.40 -10.35
CA GLY A 69 -24.45 10.67 -9.64
C GLY A 69 -24.53 12.07 -8.99
N GLY A 70 -23.51 12.92 -9.14
CA GLY A 70 -23.50 14.26 -8.55
C GLY A 70 -23.13 14.29 -7.06
N HIS A 71 -22.57 13.20 -6.54
CA HIS A 71 -22.08 13.12 -5.16
C HIS A 71 -20.55 13.15 -5.13
N TRP A 72 -19.98 13.99 -4.25
CA TRP A 72 -18.55 13.93 -3.93
C TRP A 72 -18.21 12.56 -3.35
N THR A 73 -17.23 11.90 -3.96
CA THR A 73 -16.80 10.54 -3.63
C THR A 73 -15.33 10.54 -3.25
N LEU A 74 -15.00 9.73 -2.25
CA LEU A 74 -13.65 9.45 -1.81
C LEU A 74 -13.20 8.10 -2.40
N GLY A 75 -12.13 8.11 -3.18
CA GLY A 75 -11.42 6.90 -3.60
C GLY A 75 -10.20 6.68 -2.72
N CYS A 76 -10.04 5.45 -2.21
CA CYS A 76 -8.87 5.03 -1.46
C CYS A 76 -8.11 3.98 -2.28
N ASN A 77 -6.88 4.28 -2.65
CA ASN A 77 -6.03 3.37 -3.44
C ASN A 77 -4.89 2.87 -2.55
N ILE A 78 -4.99 1.63 -2.10
CA ILE A 78 -3.96 0.98 -1.27
C ILE A 78 -2.74 0.70 -2.14
N GLN A 79 -1.60 1.27 -1.78
CA GLN A 79 -0.34 1.14 -2.51
C GLN A 79 0.50 -0.03 -2.01
N TRP A 80 0.48 -0.29 -0.71
CA TRP A 80 1.19 -1.41 -0.07
C TRP A 80 0.70 -1.64 1.36
N ALA A 81 1.07 -2.79 1.93
CA ALA A 81 0.91 -3.09 3.34
C ALA A 81 2.22 -3.62 3.94
N ILE A 82 2.48 -3.32 5.21
CA ILE A 82 3.63 -3.81 5.98
C ILE A 82 3.10 -4.49 7.23
N VAL A 83 3.45 -5.75 7.43
CA VAL A 83 3.12 -6.51 8.64
C VAL A 83 4.15 -6.22 9.71
N LEU A 84 3.72 -5.64 10.84
CA LEU A 84 4.58 -5.33 11.98
C LEU A 84 4.58 -6.48 12.97
N LEU A 85 3.40 -7.03 13.24
CA LEU A 85 3.19 -8.15 14.16
C LEU A 85 2.17 -9.08 13.54
N ALA A 86 2.46 -10.37 13.54
CA ALA A 86 1.49 -11.41 13.23
C ALA A 86 1.42 -12.35 14.42
N PRO A 87 0.22 -12.85 14.78
CA PRO A 87 0.12 -13.92 15.76
C PRO A 87 0.94 -15.12 15.26
N SER A 88 1.80 -15.63 16.13
CA SER A 88 2.44 -16.92 15.95
C SER A 88 1.35 -17.99 15.95
N SER A 89 1.15 -18.61 14.79
CA SER A 89 0.43 -19.88 14.66
C SER A 89 1.12 -21.00 15.43
#